data_AF-A0A7K2DJ81-F1
#
_entry.id   AF-A0A7K2DJ81-F1
#
_cell.length_a   1.000
_cell.length_b   1.000
_cell.length_c   1.000
_cell.angle_alpha   90.00
_cell.angle_beta   90.00
_cell.angle_gamma   90.00
#
_symmetry.space_group_name_H-M   'P 1'
#
loop_
_entity.id
_entity.type
_entity.pdbx_description
1 polymer ?
#
loop_
_entity_poly.entity_id
_entity_poly.type
_entity_poly.pdbx_seq_one_letter_code
_entity_poly.pdbx_strand_id
1 'polypeptide(L)'
;MIFKEINVPSELDEEHRAAISAHAERLDAARERKDLSDVVGCAKELAESVARVVLDVRGEVRSDSTDFKSIITAAHKAVERQPGKGLARSDEAVRKMAQSAKGLVTELAQLRNAVGTGHGRAKLPPVVEEQARIATDATIVWARWMLGRLPSYLLSDVQELITHLDRRSFRKGLLTARLEAVDLSSLTPEDARALGIAVGRRTVRLTFLVRIEGVEPAIGYPERYPAAYRAGLVYGLLFNEQGALCTQATAVSLVIDLLLVDDQLAVLLSEIAPLIESSGWIPPALGASTPTPTLAEVVKAALDAVSRLPADVRDTWIQAWNRSS
;
A
#
# COMPACT_ATOMS: atom_id res chain seq x y z
N MET A 1 18.63 14.37 15.08
CA MET A 1 18.02 14.45 13.74
C MET A 1 16.61 13.92 13.88
N ILE A 2 15.64 14.83 13.84
CA ILE A 2 14.22 14.60 14.10
C ILE A 2 13.69 13.40 13.28
N PHE A 3 14.12 13.26 12.02
CA PHE A 3 13.65 12.17 11.15
C PHE A 3 13.90 10.76 11.74
N LYS A 4 15.06 10.54 12.36
CA LYS A 4 15.38 9.28 13.06
C LYS A 4 14.57 9.13 14.34
N GLU A 5 14.25 10.25 14.99
CA GLU A 5 13.54 10.27 16.27
C GLU A 5 12.03 10.01 16.11
N ILE A 6 11.41 10.41 14.99
CA ILE A 6 9.98 10.15 14.73
C ILE A 6 9.70 8.78 14.11
N ASN A 7 10.74 8.02 13.74
CA ASN A 7 10.68 6.64 13.22
C ASN A 7 9.70 6.47 12.04
N VAL A 8 9.98 7.16 10.92
CA VAL A 8 9.16 7.11 9.71
C VAL A 8 9.16 5.69 9.11
N PRO A 9 7.98 5.05 8.92
CA PRO A 9 7.85 3.70 8.36
C PRO A 9 8.54 3.51 7.01
N SER A 10 9.12 2.34 6.80
CA SER A 10 9.68 1.90 5.51
C SER A 10 8.61 1.54 4.47
N GLU A 11 7.39 1.32 4.94
CA GLU A 11 6.20 0.88 4.18
C GLU A 11 5.49 2.05 3.49
N LEU A 12 5.76 3.29 3.93
CA LEU A 12 5.36 4.50 3.21
C LEU A 12 6.12 4.62 1.89
N ASP A 13 5.48 5.20 0.87
CA ASP A 13 6.15 5.48 -0.40
C ASP A 13 7.20 6.59 -0.27
N GLU A 14 7.93 6.83 -1.37
CA GLU A 14 9.01 7.80 -1.38
C GLU A 14 8.50 9.25 -1.28
N GLU A 15 7.30 9.57 -1.75
CA GLU A 15 6.74 10.93 -1.75
C GLU A 15 6.27 11.32 -0.35
N HIS A 16 5.51 10.44 0.32
CA HIS A 16 5.11 10.58 1.73
C HIS A 16 6.32 10.67 2.65
N ARG A 17 7.34 9.84 2.43
CA ARG A 17 8.58 9.88 3.22
C ARG A 17 9.38 11.16 2.94
N ALA A 18 9.49 11.60 1.69
CA ALA A 18 10.18 12.83 1.34
C ALA A 18 9.49 14.07 1.94
N ALA A 19 8.16 14.13 1.94
CA ALA A 19 7.41 15.19 2.59
C ALA A 19 7.73 15.29 4.10
N ILE A 20 7.70 14.16 4.81
CA ILE A 20 8.05 14.13 6.24
C ILE A 20 9.54 14.47 6.47
N SER A 21 10.44 13.96 5.63
CA SER A 21 11.89 14.25 5.71
C SER A 21 12.18 15.74 5.57
N ALA A 22 11.61 16.39 4.55
CA ALA A 22 11.80 17.81 4.29
C ALA A 22 11.36 18.69 5.48
N HIS A 23 10.25 18.37 6.15
CA HIS A 23 9.83 19.12 7.34
C HIS A 23 10.64 18.76 8.61
N ALA A 24 11.12 17.53 8.74
CA ALA A 24 12.02 17.14 9.83
C ALA A 24 13.39 17.82 9.71
N GLU A 25 13.94 17.90 8.49
CA GLU A 25 15.19 18.59 8.17
C GLU A 25 15.10 20.09 8.39
N ARG A 26 13.96 20.74 8.03
CA ARG A 26 13.70 22.15 8.38
C ARG A 26 13.73 22.38 9.89
N LEU A 27 13.12 21.49 10.67
CA LEU A 27 13.11 21.59 12.13
C LEU A 27 14.51 21.39 12.74
N ASP A 28 15.29 20.41 12.26
CA ASP A 28 16.70 20.27 12.66
C ASP A 28 17.51 21.55 12.31
N ALA A 29 17.39 22.06 11.09
CA ALA A 29 18.10 23.27 10.65
C ALA A 29 17.69 24.53 11.45
N ALA A 30 16.43 24.67 11.84
CA ALA A 30 15.97 25.76 12.71
C ALA A 30 16.60 25.68 14.11
N ARG A 31 16.71 24.47 14.67
CA ARG A 31 17.38 24.21 15.95
C ARG A 31 18.89 24.51 15.88
N GLU A 32 19.55 24.12 14.80
CA GLU A 32 20.98 24.38 14.57
C GLU A 32 21.28 25.89 14.50
N ARG A 33 20.43 26.66 13.81
CA ARG A 33 20.52 28.14 13.76
C ARG A 33 20.09 28.83 15.07
N LYS A 34 19.55 28.08 16.03
CA LYS A 34 18.93 28.58 17.28
C LYS A 34 17.80 29.60 17.04
N ASP A 35 17.11 29.50 15.91
CA ASP A 35 15.96 30.36 15.60
C ASP A 35 14.72 29.83 16.32
N LEU A 36 14.50 30.29 17.55
CA LEU A 36 13.41 29.82 18.41
C LEU A 36 12.01 30.08 17.81
N SER A 37 11.85 31.14 17.02
CA SER A 37 10.58 31.45 16.33
C SER A 37 10.32 30.46 15.20
N ASP A 38 11.36 30.11 14.45
CA ASP A 38 11.28 29.18 13.33
C ASP A 38 11.15 27.72 13.81
N VAL A 39 11.79 27.35 14.93
CA VAL A 39 11.60 26.02 15.57
C VAL A 39 10.12 25.78 15.89
N VAL A 40 9.41 26.76 16.46
CA VAL A 40 7.97 26.64 16.73
C VAL A 40 7.15 26.54 15.42
N GLY A 41 7.56 27.26 14.36
CA GLY A 41 6.97 27.17 13.03
C GLY A 41 7.12 25.77 12.43
N CYS A 42 8.37 25.30 12.29
CA CYS A 42 8.73 24.00 11.75
C CYS A 42 8.12 22.83 12.56
N ALA A 43 8.01 22.94 13.88
CA ALA A 43 7.36 21.94 14.72
C ALA A 43 5.86 21.79 14.37
N LYS A 44 5.15 22.90 14.10
CA LYS A 44 3.77 22.86 13.61
C LYS A 44 3.70 22.25 12.21
N GLU A 45 4.58 22.67 11.29
CA GLU A 45 4.57 22.17 9.90
C GLU A 45 4.84 20.66 9.83
N LEU A 46 5.79 20.15 10.60
CA LEU A 46 6.07 18.71 10.67
C LEU A 46 4.86 17.93 11.22
N ALA A 47 4.20 18.43 12.27
CA ALA A 47 2.98 17.82 12.79
C ALA A 47 1.85 17.81 11.74
N GLU A 48 1.68 18.90 10.99
CA GLU A 48 0.68 18.99 9.92
C GLU A 48 1.02 18.06 8.73
N SER A 49 2.29 17.97 8.34
CA SER A 49 2.78 17.06 7.30
C SER A 49 2.50 15.60 7.66
N VAL A 50 2.86 15.17 8.87
CA VAL A 50 2.57 13.81 9.37
C VAL A 50 1.07 13.54 9.40
N ALA A 51 0.25 14.52 9.82
CA ALA A 51 -1.20 14.39 9.83
C ALA A 51 -1.79 14.24 8.43
N ARG A 52 -1.32 15.02 7.45
CA ARG A 52 -1.74 14.96 6.06
C ARG A 52 -1.34 13.63 5.40
N VAL A 53 -0.11 13.16 5.61
CA VAL A 53 0.34 11.84 5.13
C VAL A 53 -0.52 10.72 5.72
N VAL A 54 -0.81 10.73 7.03
CA VAL A 54 -1.70 9.74 7.66
C VAL A 54 -3.09 9.75 7.02
N LEU A 55 -3.65 10.92 6.73
CA LEU A 55 -4.97 11.05 6.12
C LEU A 55 -4.99 10.62 4.65
N ASP A 56 -3.95 10.94 3.87
CA ASP A 56 -3.83 10.55 2.47
C ASP A 56 -3.68 9.02 2.32
N VAL A 57 -2.82 8.40 3.13
CA VAL A 57 -2.70 6.93 3.30
C VAL A 57 -4.02 6.29 3.77
N ARG A 58 -4.93 7.07 4.34
CA ARG A 58 -6.27 6.61 4.78
C ARG A 58 -7.37 6.86 3.75
N GLY A 59 -7.03 7.38 2.57
CA GLY A 59 -7.98 7.81 1.56
C GLY A 59 -8.82 9.04 1.96
N GLU A 60 -8.46 9.71 3.05
CA GLU A 60 -9.20 10.83 3.66
C GLU A 60 -8.59 12.20 3.32
N VAL A 61 -8.21 12.41 2.06
CA VAL A 61 -7.60 13.67 1.58
C VAL A 61 -8.46 14.88 1.98
N ARG A 62 -7.83 15.89 2.60
CA ARG A 62 -8.47 17.13 3.06
C ARG A 62 -7.96 18.31 2.23
N SER A 63 -8.80 19.34 2.06
CA SER A 63 -8.40 20.55 1.34
C SER A 63 -7.30 21.31 2.10
N ASP A 64 -6.47 22.05 1.37
CA ASP A 64 -5.40 22.86 1.97
C ASP A 64 -5.92 23.99 2.87
N SER A 65 -7.17 24.39 2.67
CA SER A 65 -7.90 25.34 3.53
C SER A 65 -8.38 24.75 4.86
N THR A 66 -8.23 23.45 5.11
CA THR A 66 -8.66 22.81 6.36
C THR A 66 -7.80 23.32 7.53
N ASP A 67 -8.42 23.68 8.65
CA ASP A 67 -7.68 24.19 9.79
C ASP A 67 -6.80 23.10 10.46
N PHE A 68 -5.68 23.54 11.03
CA PHE A 68 -4.69 22.67 11.66
C PHE A 68 -5.29 21.77 12.76
N LYS A 69 -6.22 22.27 13.58
CA LYS A 69 -6.81 21.51 14.70
C LYS A 69 -7.76 20.43 14.19
N SER A 70 -8.48 20.68 13.11
CA SER A 70 -9.29 19.71 12.38
C SER A 70 -8.41 18.62 11.75
N ILE A 71 -7.34 19.00 11.02
CA ILE A 71 -6.38 18.04 10.42
C ILE A 71 -5.79 17.10 11.48
N ILE A 72 -5.21 17.64 12.56
CA ILE A 72 -4.66 16.87 13.69
C ILE A 72 -5.73 15.97 14.33
N THR A 73 -6.97 16.45 14.43
CA THR A 73 -8.09 15.69 15.01
C THR A 73 -8.55 14.54 14.12
N ALA A 74 -8.62 14.74 12.81
CA ALA A 74 -9.00 13.72 11.85
C ALA A 74 -7.92 12.62 11.80
N ALA A 75 -6.65 13.00 11.60
CA ALA A 75 -5.53 12.06 11.56
C ALA A 75 -5.46 11.20 12.82
N HIS A 76 -5.53 11.82 14.01
CA HIS A 76 -5.49 11.08 15.27
C HIS A 76 -6.65 10.08 15.41
N LYS A 77 -7.87 10.46 15.02
CA LYS A 77 -9.03 9.55 15.05
C LYS A 77 -8.86 8.36 14.10
N ALA A 78 -8.26 8.57 12.94
CA ALA A 78 -8.04 7.51 11.95
C ALA A 78 -7.15 6.37 12.48
N VAL A 79 -6.19 6.68 13.36
CA VAL A 79 -5.24 5.69 13.93
C VAL A 79 -5.49 5.33 15.41
N GLU A 80 -6.33 6.07 16.15
CA GLU A 80 -6.61 5.81 17.59
C GLU A 80 -7.11 4.37 17.81
N ARG A 81 -8.07 3.92 16.98
CA ARG A 81 -8.84 2.69 17.20
C ARG A 81 -8.54 1.56 16.22
N GLN A 82 -7.56 1.75 15.33
CA GLN A 82 -7.23 0.79 14.29
C GLN A 82 -6.90 -0.61 14.87
N PRO A 83 -7.25 -1.69 14.17
CA PRO A 83 -6.70 -3.01 14.46
C PRO A 83 -5.19 -3.06 14.13
N GLY A 84 -4.49 -4.05 14.68
CA GLY A 84 -3.07 -4.26 14.40
C GLY A 84 -2.39 -5.16 15.43
N LYS A 85 -1.62 -6.14 14.96
CA LYS A 85 -0.82 -7.04 15.80
C LYS A 85 0.22 -6.22 16.57
N GLY A 86 0.26 -6.39 17.90
CA GLY A 86 1.16 -5.63 18.78
C GLY A 86 0.69 -4.23 19.17
N LEU A 87 -0.47 -3.75 18.68
CA LEU A 87 -1.03 -2.48 19.11
C LEU A 87 -1.84 -2.63 20.41
N ALA A 88 -1.51 -1.80 21.40
CA ALA A 88 -2.28 -1.66 22.64
C ALA A 88 -3.62 -0.91 22.41
N ARG A 89 -4.52 -1.51 21.61
CA ARG A 89 -5.82 -0.94 21.20
C ARG A 89 -6.80 -0.81 22.36
N SER A 90 -6.81 -1.80 23.25
CA SER A 90 -7.72 -1.88 24.40
C SER A 90 -7.14 -1.27 25.69
N ASP A 91 -5.91 -0.74 25.64
CA ASP A 91 -5.26 -0.14 26.80
C ASP A 91 -5.72 1.31 26.99
N GLU A 92 -6.45 1.55 28.08
CA GLU A 92 -7.00 2.87 28.37
C GLU A 92 -5.92 3.90 28.77
N ALA A 93 -4.82 3.46 29.37
CA ALA A 93 -3.72 4.35 29.77
C ALA A 93 -2.95 4.84 28.54
N VAL A 94 -2.61 3.94 27.61
CA VAL A 94 -1.99 4.29 26.32
C VAL A 94 -2.89 5.24 25.53
N ARG A 95 -4.21 5.01 25.52
CA ARG A 95 -5.17 5.90 24.85
C ARG A 95 -5.24 7.28 25.51
N LYS A 96 -5.23 7.36 26.84
CA LYS A 96 -5.17 8.64 27.58
C LYS A 96 -3.89 9.41 27.26
N MET A 97 -2.72 8.74 27.25
CA MET A 97 -1.44 9.35 26.89
C MET A 97 -1.43 9.87 25.44
N ALA A 98 -1.97 9.10 24.49
CA ALA A 98 -2.09 9.51 23.10
C ALA A 98 -2.99 10.74 22.94
N GLN A 99 -4.12 10.78 23.66
CA GLN A 99 -5.02 11.94 23.68
C GLN A 99 -4.38 13.18 24.33
N SER A 100 -3.52 13.00 25.35
CA SER A 100 -2.70 14.08 25.91
C SER A 100 -1.67 14.61 24.91
N ALA A 101 -0.96 13.73 24.19
CA ALA A 101 -0.02 14.12 23.13
C ALA A 101 -0.73 14.89 22.00
N LYS A 102 -1.93 14.46 21.62
CA LYS A 102 -2.80 15.21 20.69
C LYS A 102 -3.16 16.59 21.24
N GLY A 103 -3.43 16.70 22.53
CA GLY A 103 -3.64 18.00 23.21
C GLY A 103 -2.45 18.93 23.01
N LEU A 104 -1.26 18.48 23.39
CA LEU A 104 -0.01 19.26 23.26
C LEU A 104 0.25 19.74 21.83
N VAL A 105 0.14 18.85 20.83
CA VAL A 105 0.41 19.21 19.43
C VAL A 105 -0.65 20.16 18.86
N THR A 106 -1.89 20.12 19.36
CA THR A 106 -2.97 21.03 18.94
C THR A 106 -2.68 22.49 19.36
N GLU A 107 -2.04 22.68 20.51
CA GLU A 107 -1.69 24.02 21.03
C GLU A 107 -0.55 24.70 20.25
N LEU A 108 0.16 23.99 19.37
CA LEU A 108 1.17 24.57 18.48
C LEU A 108 0.62 25.68 17.59
N ALA A 109 -0.66 25.63 17.20
CA ALA A 109 -1.28 26.73 16.45
C ALA A 109 -1.34 28.01 17.27
N GLN A 110 -1.71 27.93 18.56
CA GLN A 110 -1.74 29.07 19.46
C GLN A 110 -0.31 29.57 19.75
N LEU A 111 0.61 28.65 20.06
CA LEU A 111 2.00 28.99 20.35
C LEU A 111 2.69 29.64 19.13
N ARG A 112 2.54 29.08 17.92
CA ARG A 112 3.05 29.69 16.68
C ARG A 112 2.45 31.09 16.45
N ASN A 113 1.16 31.28 16.72
CA ASN A 113 0.55 32.60 16.60
C ASN A 113 1.04 33.58 17.69
N ALA A 114 1.43 33.10 18.88
CA ALA A 114 2.06 33.93 19.91
C ALA A 114 3.51 34.30 19.58
N VAL A 115 4.36 33.33 19.22
CA VAL A 115 5.83 33.50 19.14
C VAL A 115 6.50 33.18 17.79
N GLY A 116 5.81 32.50 16.86
CA GLY A 116 6.40 32.07 15.60
C GLY A 116 6.44 33.13 14.49
N THR A 117 7.18 32.81 13.41
CA THR A 117 7.50 33.62 12.22
C THR A 117 6.30 34.03 11.33
N GLY A 118 5.06 33.78 11.75
CA GLY A 118 3.87 33.93 10.93
C GLY A 118 3.50 35.36 10.52
N HIS A 119 3.03 35.49 9.27
CA HIS A 119 2.36 36.66 8.66
C HIS A 119 3.14 37.99 8.61
N GLY A 120 4.41 38.02 9.04
CA GLY A 120 5.23 39.24 9.06
C GLY A 120 4.77 40.19 10.17
N ARG A 121 5.55 40.27 11.26
CA ARG A 121 5.19 41.11 12.41
C ARG A 121 5.94 42.43 12.39
N ALA A 122 5.26 43.52 12.74
CA ALA A 122 5.89 44.82 12.96
C ALA A 122 6.89 44.83 14.13
N LYS A 123 6.81 43.84 15.04
CA LYS A 123 7.77 43.60 16.13
C LYS A 123 7.94 42.09 16.33
N LEU A 124 9.18 41.63 16.53
CA LEU A 124 9.43 40.25 16.93
C LEU A 124 9.03 40.05 18.40
N PRO A 125 8.25 38.99 18.73
CA PRO A 125 7.96 38.65 20.12
C PRO A 125 9.23 38.09 20.79
N PRO A 126 9.42 38.30 22.11
CA PRO A 126 10.43 37.57 22.85
C PRO A 126 10.04 36.08 22.90
N VAL A 127 10.92 35.22 22.40
CA VAL A 127 10.75 33.76 22.43
C VAL A 127 11.76 33.18 23.41
N VAL A 128 11.31 32.33 24.32
CA VAL A 128 12.19 31.65 25.28
C VAL A 128 12.44 30.21 24.86
N GLU A 129 13.62 29.68 25.21
CA GLU A 129 14.06 28.34 24.79
C GLU A 129 13.09 27.22 25.20
N GLU A 130 12.42 27.38 26.35
CA GLU A 130 11.35 26.48 26.81
C GLU A 130 10.20 26.33 25.80
N GLN A 131 9.77 27.42 25.14
CA GLN A 131 8.69 27.37 24.15
C GLN A 131 9.09 26.55 22.92
N ALA A 132 10.30 26.77 22.41
CA ALA A 132 10.85 26.02 21.29
C ALA A 132 11.06 24.55 21.63
N ARG A 133 11.52 24.25 22.86
CA ARG A 133 11.72 22.89 23.37
C ARG A 133 10.39 22.13 23.50
N ILE A 134 9.41 22.69 24.22
CA ILE A 134 8.10 22.07 24.40
C ILE A 134 7.40 21.85 23.06
N ALA A 135 7.51 22.79 22.12
CA ALA A 135 6.97 22.62 20.77
C ALA A 135 7.60 21.42 20.04
N THR A 136 8.93 21.29 20.11
CA THR A 136 9.68 20.18 19.52
C THR A 136 9.28 18.84 20.14
N ASP A 137 9.28 18.75 21.47
CA ASP A 137 8.99 17.52 22.21
C ASP A 137 7.53 17.05 21.97
N ALA A 138 6.57 18.00 21.95
CA ALA A 138 5.17 17.71 21.63
C ALA A 138 5.00 17.12 20.22
N THR A 139 5.66 17.71 19.21
CA THR A 139 5.64 17.20 17.84
C THR A 139 6.29 15.82 17.75
N ILE A 140 7.47 15.59 18.36
CA ILE A 140 8.15 14.28 18.29
C ILE A 140 7.30 13.17 18.91
N VAL A 141 6.76 13.39 20.12
CA VAL A 141 5.97 12.36 20.82
C VAL A 141 4.70 12.01 20.04
N TRP A 142 3.97 13.02 19.55
CA TRP A 142 2.77 12.78 18.76
C TRP A 142 3.09 12.13 17.41
N ALA A 143 4.06 12.66 16.66
CA ALA A 143 4.46 12.11 15.36
C ALA A 143 4.95 10.67 15.46
N ARG A 144 5.80 10.34 16.44
CA ARG A 144 6.26 8.96 16.68
C ARG A 144 5.10 8.01 16.97
N TRP A 145 4.10 8.43 17.74
CA TRP A 145 2.93 7.61 18.05
C TRP A 145 2.03 7.39 16.81
N MET A 146 1.82 8.44 16.02
CA MET A 146 1.08 8.38 14.75
C MET A 146 1.77 7.43 13.75
N LEU A 147 3.05 7.68 13.50
CA LEU A 147 3.87 6.95 12.53
C LEU A 147 4.11 5.50 12.95
N GLY A 148 4.33 5.23 14.24
CA GLY A 148 4.46 3.87 14.76
C GLY A 148 3.19 3.02 14.67
N ARG A 149 2.03 3.62 14.34
CA ARG A 149 0.78 2.89 14.07
C ARG A 149 0.56 2.61 12.58
N LEU A 150 1.06 3.45 11.68
CA LEU A 150 0.86 3.26 10.24
C LEU A 150 1.30 1.89 9.70
N PRO A 151 2.41 1.24 10.15
CA PRO A 151 2.79 -0.08 9.66
C PRO A 151 1.68 -1.12 9.81
N SER A 152 0.98 -1.18 10.96
CA SER A 152 -0.11 -2.15 11.11
C SER A 152 -1.23 -1.92 10.11
N TYR A 153 -1.61 -0.66 9.86
CA TYR A 153 -2.65 -0.30 8.90
C TYR A 153 -2.22 -0.61 7.45
N LEU A 154 -1.06 -0.09 7.06
CA LEU A 154 -0.45 -0.31 5.75
C LEU A 154 -0.29 -1.81 5.45
N LEU A 155 0.07 -2.61 6.46
CA LEU A 155 0.30 -4.04 6.27
C LEU A 155 -1.01 -4.86 6.26
N SER A 156 -2.06 -4.52 7.02
CA SER A 156 -3.26 -5.36 7.17
C SER A 156 -4.51 -4.94 6.38
N ASP A 157 -4.56 -3.77 5.75
CA ASP A 157 -5.73 -3.36 4.95
C ASP A 157 -5.67 -3.96 3.52
N VAL A 158 -6.64 -4.82 3.21
CA VAL A 158 -6.72 -5.53 1.91
C VAL A 158 -7.05 -4.60 0.75
N GLN A 159 -7.86 -3.57 0.95
CA GLN A 159 -8.26 -2.62 -0.09
C GLN A 159 -7.13 -1.64 -0.39
N GLU A 160 -6.37 -1.25 0.64
CA GLU A 160 -5.13 -0.49 0.49
C GLU A 160 -4.02 -1.34 -0.16
N LEU A 161 -4.00 -2.65 0.06
CA LEU A 161 -3.08 -3.56 -0.63
C LEU A 161 -3.42 -3.69 -2.13
N ILE A 162 -4.69 -3.87 -2.47
CA ILE A 162 -5.19 -3.88 -3.85
C ILE A 162 -4.85 -2.56 -4.56
N THR A 163 -5.11 -1.41 -3.93
CA THR A 163 -4.81 -0.08 -4.49
C THR A 163 -3.32 0.12 -4.75
N HIS A 164 -2.46 -0.37 -3.85
CA HIS A 164 -1.01 -0.26 -4.00
C HIS A 164 -0.42 -1.23 -5.03
N LEU A 165 -1.05 -2.39 -5.27
CA LEU A 165 -0.62 -3.32 -6.32
C LEU A 165 -0.69 -2.69 -7.72
N ASP A 166 -1.68 -1.85 -7.98
CA ASP A 166 -1.79 -1.10 -9.23
C ASP A 166 -0.73 0.03 -9.34
N ARG A 167 -0.58 0.84 -8.28
CA ARG A 167 0.09 2.15 -8.35
C ARG A 167 1.54 2.21 -7.86
N ARG A 168 1.98 1.30 -6.97
CA ARG A 168 3.27 1.42 -6.26
C ARG A 168 4.31 0.42 -6.76
N SER A 169 5.58 0.78 -6.55
CA SER A 169 6.73 -0.13 -6.73
C SER A 169 6.96 -0.94 -5.45
N PHE A 170 7.11 -2.26 -5.58
CA PHE A 170 7.37 -3.14 -4.45
C PHE A 170 8.88 -3.31 -4.22
N ARG A 171 9.28 -3.30 -2.94
CA ARG A 171 10.64 -3.67 -2.49
C ARG A 171 10.62 -5.11 -1.99
N LYS A 172 11.77 -5.79 -2.03
CA LYS A 172 11.88 -7.21 -1.64
C LYS A 172 11.36 -7.43 -0.21
N GLY A 173 10.47 -8.41 -0.04
CA GLY A 173 9.83 -8.81 1.20
C GLY A 173 8.58 -7.99 1.57
N LEU A 174 8.29 -6.89 0.87
CA LEU A 174 7.17 -6.02 1.20
C LEU A 174 5.83 -6.69 0.87
N LEU A 175 5.71 -7.42 -0.25
CA LEU A 175 4.44 -8.07 -0.56
C LEU A 175 4.22 -9.25 0.39
N THR A 176 5.25 -10.05 0.68
CA THR A 176 5.17 -11.14 1.66
C THR A 176 4.68 -10.63 3.03
N ALA A 177 5.31 -9.56 3.55
CA ALA A 177 4.91 -8.97 4.84
C ALA A 177 3.45 -8.45 4.85
N ARG A 178 2.94 -7.93 3.71
CA ARG A 178 1.55 -7.50 3.59
C ARG A 178 0.58 -8.69 3.51
N LEU A 179 0.89 -9.74 2.74
CA LEU A 179 0.07 -10.94 2.67
C LEU A 179 -0.01 -11.67 4.02
N GLU A 180 1.08 -11.71 4.78
CA GLU A 180 1.10 -12.26 6.15
C GLU A 180 0.28 -11.42 7.15
N ALA A 181 0.28 -10.09 7.01
CA ALA A 181 -0.41 -9.19 7.93
C ALA A 181 -1.90 -8.99 7.63
N VAL A 182 -2.31 -9.16 6.37
CA VAL A 182 -3.73 -9.27 5.97
C VAL A 182 -4.35 -10.57 6.49
N ASP A 183 -3.54 -11.62 6.72
CA ASP A 183 -3.99 -12.99 7.02
C ASP A 183 -5.03 -13.48 6.01
N LEU A 184 -4.54 -13.97 4.86
CA LEU A 184 -5.38 -14.47 3.77
C LEU A 184 -6.42 -15.50 4.23
N SER A 185 -6.13 -16.28 5.28
CA SER A 185 -7.06 -17.30 5.80
C SER A 185 -8.28 -16.70 6.52
N SER A 186 -8.18 -15.44 6.96
CA SER A 186 -9.24 -14.69 7.63
C SER A 186 -10.13 -13.87 6.70
N LEU A 187 -9.72 -13.69 5.43
CA LEU A 187 -10.44 -12.90 4.44
C LEU A 187 -11.76 -13.55 4.01
N THR A 188 -12.70 -12.72 3.54
CA THR A 188 -13.83 -13.23 2.77
C THR A 188 -13.33 -13.83 1.45
N PRO A 189 -14.03 -14.82 0.85
CA PRO A 189 -13.67 -15.33 -0.47
C PRO A 189 -13.65 -14.25 -1.56
N GLU A 190 -14.48 -13.21 -1.41
CA GLU A 190 -14.53 -12.06 -2.32
C GLU A 190 -13.26 -11.20 -2.22
N ASP A 191 -12.87 -10.77 -1.02
CA ASP A 191 -11.64 -9.99 -0.79
C ASP A 191 -10.39 -10.77 -1.17
N ALA A 192 -10.34 -12.07 -0.83
CA ALA A 192 -9.24 -12.96 -1.21
C ALA A 192 -9.10 -13.06 -2.73
N ARG A 193 -10.22 -13.22 -3.46
CA ARG A 193 -10.23 -13.27 -4.93
C ARG A 193 -9.84 -11.93 -5.55
N ALA A 194 -10.37 -10.81 -5.04
CA ALA A 194 -10.03 -9.46 -5.50
C ALA A 194 -8.54 -9.16 -5.34
N LEU A 195 -7.95 -9.56 -4.20
CA LEU A 195 -6.52 -9.43 -3.93
C LEU A 195 -5.68 -10.31 -4.86
N GLY A 196 -6.09 -11.56 -5.09
CA GLY A 196 -5.45 -12.44 -6.08
C GLY A 196 -5.45 -11.83 -7.49
N ILE A 197 -6.57 -11.26 -7.92
CA ILE A 197 -6.68 -10.56 -9.23
C ILE A 197 -5.67 -9.41 -9.32
N ALA A 198 -5.53 -8.60 -8.27
CA ALA A 198 -4.58 -7.50 -8.24
C ALA A 198 -3.11 -7.98 -8.32
N VAL A 199 -2.74 -9.04 -7.60
CA VAL A 199 -1.40 -9.65 -7.63
C VAL A 199 -1.10 -10.26 -9.01
N GLY A 200 -2.07 -10.96 -9.61
CA GLY A 200 -1.94 -11.53 -10.96
C GLY A 200 -1.72 -10.45 -12.02
N ARG A 201 -2.56 -9.40 -12.04
CA ARG A 201 -2.45 -8.30 -13.01
C ARG A 201 -1.11 -7.56 -12.88
N ARG A 202 -0.65 -7.32 -11.65
CA ARG A 202 0.64 -6.67 -11.41
C ARG A 202 1.84 -7.54 -11.81
N THR A 203 1.69 -8.87 -11.72
CA THR A 203 2.68 -9.84 -12.24
C THR A 203 2.78 -9.77 -13.76
N VAL A 204 1.67 -9.67 -14.49
CA VAL A 204 1.67 -9.51 -15.96
C VAL A 204 2.41 -8.25 -16.40
N ARG A 205 2.30 -7.14 -15.64
CA ARG A 205 3.09 -5.90 -15.83
C ARG A 205 4.57 -6.03 -15.38
N LEU A 206 5.16 -7.23 -15.54
CA LEU A 206 6.57 -7.61 -15.30
C LEU A 206 7.18 -7.20 -13.95
N THR A 207 6.38 -7.13 -12.89
CA THR A 207 6.92 -6.85 -11.54
C THR A 207 7.43 -8.14 -10.90
N PHE A 208 8.69 -8.50 -11.21
CA PHE A 208 9.37 -9.74 -10.78
C PHE A 208 9.20 -10.08 -9.28
N LEU A 209 9.29 -9.07 -8.39
CA LEU A 209 9.09 -9.26 -6.96
C LEU A 209 7.66 -9.66 -6.60
N VAL A 210 6.64 -9.12 -7.27
CA VAL A 210 5.23 -9.47 -7.02
C VAL A 210 4.95 -10.91 -7.46
N ARG A 211 5.59 -11.38 -8.54
CA ARG A 211 5.55 -12.79 -8.96
C ARG A 211 6.13 -13.72 -7.89
N ILE A 212 7.35 -13.42 -7.41
CA ILE A 212 8.08 -14.23 -6.42
C ILE A 212 7.40 -14.21 -5.04
N GLU A 213 6.78 -13.10 -4.64
CA GLU A 213 6.25 -12.92 -3.30
C GLU A 213 4.75 -13.24 -3.19
N GLY A 214 4.01 -13.27 -4.31
CA GLY A 214 2.56 -13.50 -4.34
C GLY A 214 2.06 -14.62 -5.25
N VAL A 215 2.79 -15.03 -6.30
CA VAL A 215 2.36 -16.08 -7.23
C VAL A 215 3.10 -17.39 -7.00
N GLU A 216 4.43 -17.38 -7.07
CA GLU A 216 5.27 -18.57 -6.88
C GLU A 216 5.04 -19.27 -5.52
N PRO A 217 4.80 -18.58 -4.38
CA PRO A 217 4.50 -19.23 -3.11
C PRO A 217 3.12 -19.89 -3.07
N ALA A 218 2.15 -19.36 -3.83
CA ALA A 218 0.81 -19.95 -3.95
C ALA A 218 0.80 -21.22 -4.81
N ILE A 219 1.81 -21.39 -5.66
CA ILE A 219 2.11 -22.64 -6.37
C ILE A 219 2.88 -23.62 -5.47
N GLY A 220 3.91 -23.15 -4.76
CA GLY A 220 4.78 -24.00 -3.95
C GLY A 220 4.20 -24.46 -2.61
N TYR A 221 3.26 -23.72 -2.04
CA TYR A 221 2.65 -23.95 -0.73
C TYR A 221 1.13 -23.68 -0.77
N PRO A 222 0.37 -24.36 -1.65
CA PRO A 222 -1.03 -24.04 -1.93
C PRO A 222 -1.92 -24.10 -0.68
N GLU A 223 -1.54 -24.88 0.34
CA GLU A 223 -2.25 -24.98 1.62
C GLU A 223 -2.27 -23.67 2.43
N ARG A 224 -1.34 -22.74 2.16
CA ARG A 224 -1.26 -21.42 2.82
C ARG A 224 -2.07 -20.34 2.12
N TYR A 225 -2.53 -20.61 0.89
CA TYR A 225 -3.19 -19.63 0.02
C TYR A 225 -4.59 -20.11 -0.32
N PRO A 226 -5.66 -19.45 0.17
CA PRO A 226 -7.04 -19.89 -0.05
C PRO A 226 -7.37 -20.08 -1.54
N ALA A 227 -8.20 -21.07 -1.87
CA ALA A 227 -8.61 -21.34 -3.25
C ALA A 227 -9.15 -20.10 -3.98
N ALA A 228 -9.92 -19.25 -3.28
CA ALA A 228 -10.42 -17.99 -3.84
C ALA A 228 -9.29 -17.02 -4.25
N TYR A 229 -8.20 -16.94 -3.48
CA TYR A 229 -7.01 -16.16 -3.84
C TYR A 229 -6.31 -16.74 -5.06
N ARG A 230 -6.12 -18.08 -5.13
CA ARG A 230 -5.50 -18.75 -6.27
C ARG A 230 -6.32 -18.61 -7.57
N ALA A 231 -7.64 -18.76 -7.48
CA ALA A 231 -8.56 -18.48 -8.59
C ALA A 231 -8.45 -17.00 -9.03
N GLY A 232 -8.31 -16.08 -8.06
CA GLY A 232 -8.03 -14.68 -8.33
C GLY A 232 -6.70 -14.46 -9.07
N LEU A 233 -5.62 -15.14 -8.67
CA LEU A 233 -4.32 -15.10 -9.37
C LEU A 233 -4.48 -15.56 -10.82
N VAL A 234 -5.15 -16.69 -11.07
CA VAL A 234 -5.41 -17.21 -12.42
C VAL A 234 -6.14 -16.18 -13.27
N TYR A 235 -7.21 -15.59 -12.75
CA TYR A 235 -7.97 -14.55 -13.46
C TYR A 235 -7.09 -13.31 -13.73
N GLY A 236 -6.35 -12.82 -12.74
CA GLY A 236 -5.50 -11.64 -12.87
C GLY A 236 -4.29 -11.85 -13.81
N LEU A 237 -3.79 -13.07 -13.93
CA LEU A 237 -2.74 -13.43 -14.88
C LEU A 237 -3.25 -13.52 -16.33
N LEU A 238 -4.56 -13.62 -16.55
CA LEU A 238 -5.19 -13.73 -17.88
C LEU A 238 -5.86 -12.43 -18.34
N PHE A 239 -6.51 -11.69 -17.45
CA PHE A 239 -7.44 -10.62 -17.82
C PHE A 239 -7.11 -9.25 -17.18
N ASN A 240 -7.21 -8.19 -17.98
CA ASN A 240 -7.12 -6.82 -17.47
C ASN A 240 -8.40 -6.39 -16.71
N GLU A 241 -8.44 -5.14 -16.25
CA GLU A 241 -9.57 -4.55 -15.52
C GLU A 241 -10.87 -4.50 -16.33
N GLN A 242 -10.77 -4.43 -17.66
CA GLN A 242 -11.90 -4.40 -18.58
C GLN A 242 -12.37 -5.81 -18.99
N GLY A 243 -11.78 -6.88 -18.42
CA GLY A 243 -12.07 -8.27 -18.75
C GLY A 243 -11.49 -8.73 -20.10
N ALA A 244 -10.71 -7.89 -20.79
CA ALA A 244 -10.01 -8.28 -22.01
C ALA A 244 -8.82 -9.20 -21.67
N LEU A 245 -8.56 -10.16 -22.54
CA LEU A 245 -7.41 -11.06 -22.47
C LEU A 245 -6.14 -10.22 -22.61
N CYS A 246 -5.32 -10.21 -21.56
CA CYS A 246 -4.16 -9.36 -21.38
C CYS A 246 -3.12 -10.12 -20.56
N THR A 247 -2.26 -10.85 -21.26
CA THR A 247 -1.32 -11.81 -20.65
C THR A 247 -0.07 -11.97 -21.52
N GLN A 248 0.82 -12.88 -21.14
CA GLN A 248 2.08 -13.19 -21.82
C GLN A 248 2.47 -14.65 -21.57
N ALA A 249 3.34 -15.23 -22.41
CA ALA A 249 3.73 -16.64 -22.33
C ALA A 249 4.20 -17.10 -20.93
N THR A 250 4.92 -16.24 -20.20
CA THR A 250 5.36 -16.53 -18.83
C THR A 250 4.21 -16.57 -17.83
N ALA A 251 3.20 -15.69 -17.98
CA ALA A 251 2.00 -15.69 -17.15
C ALA A 251 1.09 -16.88 -17.45
N VAL A 252 0.99 -17.30 -18.72
CA VAL A 252 0.29 -18.53 -19.12
C VAL A 252 0.90 -19.76 -18.46
N SER A 253 2.23 -19.88 -18.36
CA SER A 253 2.85 -20.98 -17.61
C SER A 253 2.45 -20.97 -16.13
N LEU A 254 2.44 -19.79 -15.48
CA LEU A 254 2.03 -19.67 -14.07
C LEU A 254 0.55 -20.02 -13.86
N VAL A 255 -0.32 -19.74 -14.84
CA VAL A 255 -1.73 -20.16 -14.82
C VAL A 255 -1.82 -21.68 -14.82
N ILE A 256 -1.04 -22.37 -15.67
CA ILE A 256 -0.99 -23.85 -15.68
C ILE A 256 -0.48 -24.39 -14.33
N ASP A 257 0.58 -23.80 -13.78
CA ASP A 257 1.11 -24.21 -12.46
C ASP A 257 0.10 -23.99 -11.32
N LEU A 258 -0.65 -22.89 -11.33
CA LEU A 258 -1.73 -22.61 -10.36
C LEU A 258 -2.92 -23.56 -10.52
N LEU A 259 -3.32 -23.88 -11.75
CA LEU A 259 -4.39 -24.84 -12.03
C LEU A 259 -4.01 -26.24 -11.49
N LEU A 260 -2.77 -26.68 -11.70
CA LEU A 260 -2.28 -28.00 -11.28
C LEU A 260 -2.22 -28.21 -9.76
N VAL A 261 -2.23 -27.12 -8.96
CA VAL A 261 -2.27 -27.19 -7.49
C VAL A 261 -3.65 -26.83 -6.91
N ASP A 262 -4.67 -26.70 -7.75
CA ASP A 262 -6.02 -26.40 -7.30
C ASP A 262 -6.93 -27.63 -7.30
N ASP A 263 -7.43 -28.01 -6.12
CA ASP A 263 -8.34 -29.15 -5.94
C ASP A 263 -9.66 -29.02 -6.73
N GLN A 264 -9.98 -27.83 -7.23
CA GLN A 264 -11.16 -27.53 -8.04
C GLN A 264 -10.80 -27.11 -9.48
N LEU A 265 -9.63 -27.52 -10.00
CA LEU A 265 -9.13 -27.26 -11.35
C LEU A 265 -10.24 -27.28 -12.42
N ALA A 266 -11.03 -28.35 -12.50
CA ALA A 266 -12.07 -28.50 -13.52
C ALA A 266 -13.18 -27.44 -13.41
N VAL A 267 -13.56 -27.05 -12.19
CA VAL A 267 -14.56 -26.00 -11.94
C VAL A 267 -13.97 -24.64 -12.34
N LEU A 268 -12.76 -24.32 -11.89
CA LEU A 268 -12.07 -23.08 -12.25
C LEU A 268 -11.83 -22.97 -13.75
N LEU A 269 -11.47 -24.06 -14.43
CA LEU A 269 -11.32 -24.08 -15.87
C LEU A 269 -12.66 -23.83 -16.59
N SER A 270 -13.75 -24.41 -16.11
CA SER A 270 -15.10 -24.16 -16.66
C SER A 270 -15.56 -22.70 -16.48
N GLU A 271 -15.04 -22.00 -15.46
CA GLU A 271 -15.28 -20.56 -15.27
C GLU A 271 -14.47 -19.71 -16.27
N ILE A 272 -13.17 -19.99 -16.44
CA ILE A 272 -12.27 -19.14 -17.24
C ILE A 272 -12.29 -19.44 -18.74
N ALA A 273 -12.54 -20.68 -19.16
CA ALA A 273 -12.47 -21.06 -20.57
C ALA A 273 -13.42 -20.25 -21.48
N PRO A 274 -14.72 -20.04 -21.13
CA PRO A 274 -15.62 -19.20 -21.92
C PRO A 274 -15.19 -17.73 -21.96
N LEU A 275 -14.50 -17.24 -20.92
CA LEU A 275 -13.96 -15.88 -20.88
C LEU A 275 -12.75 -15.75 -21.82
N ILE A 276 -11.82 -16.71 -21.82
CA ILE A 276 -10.70 -16.73 -22.76
C ILE A 276 -11.24 -16.76 -24.21
N GLU A 277 -12.27 -17.59 -24.49
CA GLU A 277 -12.88 -17.74 -25.81
C GLU A 277 -13.59 -16.46 -26.30
N SER A 278 -14.19 -15.66 -25.41
CA SER A 278 -15.03 -14.50 -25.76
C SER A 278 -14.37 -13.12 -25.60
N SER A 279 -13.38 -12.96 -24.71
CA SER A 279 -12.75 -11.66 -24.41
C SER A 279 -11.91 -11.10 -25.58
N GLY A 280 -11.98 -9.80 -25.84
CA GLY A 280 -11.04 -9.16 -26.77
C GLY A 280 -9.58 -9.27 -26.32
N TRP A 281 -8.62 -9.20 -27.24
CA TRP A 281 -7.18 -9.16 -26.91
C TRP A 281 -6.70 -7.71 -26.73
N ILE A 282 -6.01 -7.45 -25.62
CA ILE A 282 -5.28 -6.20 -25.38
C ILE A 282 -3.88 -6.59 -24.88
N PRO A 283 -2.79 -6.26 -25.59
CA PRO A 283 -1.46 -6.62 -25.13
C PRO A 283 -1.12 -5.88 -23.82
N PRO A 284 -0.39 -6.52 -22.90
CA PRO A 284 -0.01 -5.91 -21.63
C PRO A 284 0.89 -4.69 -21.82
N ALA A 285 0.67 -3.66 -21.01
CA ALA A 285 1.53 -2.48 -20.96
C ALA A 285 2.86 -2.84 -20.27
N LEU A 286 3.89 -3.14 -21.08
CA LEU A 286 5.23 -3.47 -20.62
C LEU A 286 6.14 -2.23 -20.64
N GLY A 287 7.28 -2.30 -19.96
CA GLY A 287 8.28 -1.22 -19.97
C GLY A 287 8.91 -1.05 -21.35
N ALA A 288 9.34 0.18 -21.68
CA ALA A 288 9.81 0.57 -23.03
C ALA A 288 10.96 -0.25 -23.63
N SER A 289 11.68 -1.03 -22.81
CA SER A 289 12.75 -1.94 -23.24
C SER A 289 12.30 -3.38 -23.50
N THR A 290 11.02 -3.72 -23.27
CA THR A 290 10.50 -5.09 -23.43
C THR A 290 9.60 -5.16 -24.67
N PRO A 291 9.80 -6.15 -25.57
CA PRO A 291 8.90 -6.36 -26.71
C PRO A 291 7.47 -6.64 -26.24
N THR A 292 6.50 -5.94 -26.84
CA THR A 292 5.07 -6.21 -26.63
C THR A 292 4.73 -7.60 -27.19
N PRO A 293 4.15 -8.52 -26.40
CA PRO A 293 3.83 -9.86 -26.88
C PRO A 293 2.66 -9.82 -27.86
N THR A 294 2.70 -10.68 -28.86
CA THR A 294 1.61 -10.88 -29.82
C THR A 294 0.61 -11.93 -29.30
N LEU A 295 -0.64 -11.85 -29.77
CA LEU A 295 -1.64 -12.88 -29.47
C LEU A 295 -1.18 -14.27 -29.94
N ALA A 296 -0.53 -14.35 -31.10
CA ALA A 296 -0.02 -15.61 -31.65
C ALA A 296 1.03 -16.29 -30.75
N GLU A 297 1.96 -15.52 -30.16
CA GLU A 297 2.93 -16.05 -29.20
C GLU A 297 2.28 -16.55 -27.91
N VAL A 298 1.24 -15.85 -27.43
CA VAL A 298 0.48 -16.26 -26.23
C VAL A 298 -0.36 -17.51 -26.49
N VAL A 299 -1.10 -17.55 -27.60
CA VAL A 299 -1.86 -18.74 -28.03
C VAL A 299 -0.92 -19.93 -28.19
N LYS A 300 0.21 -19.76 -28.86
CA LYS A 300 1.22 -20.83 -28.99
C LYS A 300 1.70 -21.31 -27.61
N ALA A 301 2.07 -20.40 -26.70
CA ALA A 301 2.51 -20.78 -25.36
C ALA A 301 1.42 -21.52 -24.55
N ALA A 302 0.15 -21.16 -24.73
CA ALA A 302 -0.98 -21.86 -24.11
C ALA A 302 -1.17 -23.26 -24.67
N LEU A 303 -1.08 -23.44 -26.00
CA LEU A 303 -1.22 -24.74 -26.65
C LEU A 303 -0.01 -25.64 -26.36
N ASP A 304 1.22 -25.13 -26.42
CA ASP A 304 2.44 -25.88 -26.08
C ASP A 304 2.40 -26.41 -24.63
N ALA A 305 1.80 -25.64 -23.71
CA ALA A 305 1.67 -26.01 -22.29
C ALA A 305 0.57 -27.04 -21.99
N VAL A 306 -0.35 -27.35 -22.92
CA VAL A 306 -1.51 -28.24 -22.67
C VAL A 306 -1.10 -29.64 -22.19
N SER A 307 0.07 -30.10 -22.62
CA SER A 307 0.64 -31.42 -22.26
C SER A 307 0.82 -31.62 -20.75
N ARG A 308 0.92 -30.53 -19.98
CA ARG A 308 1.05 -30.51 -18.52
C ARG A 308 -0.28 -30.73 -17.79
N LEU A 309 -1.41 -30.39 -18.42
CA LEU A 309 -2.73 -30.52 -17.80
C LEU A 309 -3.21 -31.99 -17.74
N PRO A 310 -4.07 -32.35 -16.77
CA PRO A 310 -4.78 -33.64 -16.76
C PRO A 310 -5.59 -33.86 -18.04
N ALA A 311 -5.69 -35.11 -18.51
CA ALA A 311 -6.20 -35.42 -19.85
C ALA A 311 -7.68 -35.02 -20.05
N ASP A 312 -8.48 -35.12 -18.99
CA ASP A 312 -9.92 -34.81 -18.92
C ASP A 312 -10.26 -33.32 -19.11
N VAL A 313 -9.28 -32.42 -18.99
CA VAL A 313 -9.46 -30.97 -19.12
C VAL A 313 -8.72 -30.35 -20.31
N ARG A 314 -7.92 -31.12 -21.04
CA ARG A 314 -7.11 -30.62 -22.18
C ARG A 314 -7.97 -30.04 -23.28
N ASP A 315 -9.05 -30.72 -23.63
CA ASP A 315 -9.92 -30.29 -24.73
C ASP A 315 -10.58 -28.93 -24.43
N THR A 316 -11.01 -28.71 -23.19
CA THR A 316 -11.55 -27.41 -22.73
C THR A 316 -10.51 -26.30 -22.83
N TRP A 317 -9.26 -26.57 -22.44
CA TRP A 317 -8.17 -25.59 -22.59
C TRP A 317 -7.84 -25.32 -24.07
N ILE A 318 -7.74 -26.37 -24.90
CA ILE A 318 -7.48 -26.21 -26.34
C ILE A 318 -8.59 -25.39 -26.99
N GLN A 319 -9.86 -25.71 -26.73
CA GLN A 319 -11.01 -24.98 -27.28
C GLN A 319 -10.97 -23.49 -26.89
N ALA A 320 -10.74 -23.18 -25.62
CA ALA A 320 -10.65 -21.80 -25.13
C ALA A 320 -9.57 -20.97 -25.85
N TRP A 321 -8.43 -21.59 -26.16
CA TRP A 321 -7.29 -20.94 -26.84
C TRP A 321 -7.28 -21.09 -28.37
N ASN A 322 -8.18 -21.88 -28.95
CA ASN A 322 -8.30 -22.11 -30.40
C ASN A 322 -9.03 -20.94 -31.09
N ARG A 323 -8.48 -19.74 -30.93
CA ARG A 323 -9.03 -18.48 -31.44
C ARG A 323 -8.32 -18.13 -32.75
N SER A 324 -9.09 -17.87 -33.80
CA SER A 324 -8.55 -17.42 -35.09
C SER A 324 -7.74 -16.14 -34.89
N SER A 325 -6.48 -16.17 -35.32
CA SER A 325 -5.47 -15.10 -35.20
C SER A 325 -5.87 -13.78 -35.84
#